data_AF-A0A2V7GHX3-F1
#
_entry.id   AF-A0A2V7GHX3-F1
#
_cell.length_a   1.000
_cell.length_b   1.000
_cell.length_c   1.000
_cell.angle_alpha   90.00
_cell.angle_beta   90.00
_cell.angle_gamma   90.00
#
_symmetry.space_group_name_H-M   'P 1'
#
loop_
_entity.id
_entity.type
_entity.pdbx_description
1 polymer ?
#
loop_
_entity_poly.entity_id
_entity_poly.type
_entity_poly.pdbx_seq_one_letter_code
_entity_poly.pdbx_strand_id
1 'polypeptide(L)'
;MATAVFAIAMRRRMGLGALYSARQQHDLGKLCFGFTVFWAYLMWSQFLVIWYGNMPEETFFVFYRLWGPWRPVGTAVFLLVFVIPFIGLLGVKPKRYAPTMVGFALISLVGIWLERYLEVVPSINGGAGPAIGLPELGVTALFGGLYLLSIAWFAARRPMLSPRLAADTLEREQH
;
A
#
# COMPACT_ATOMS: atom_id res chain seq x y z
N MET A 1 3.71 1.16 2.18
CA MET A 1 3.53 2.07 1.03
C MET A 1 3.26 3.52 1.45
N ALA A 2 2.22 3.82 2.23
CA ALA A 2 1.89 5.19 2.66
C ALA A 2 3.07 5.92 3.35
N THR A 3 3.77 5.23 4.25
CA THR A 3 4.98 5.76 4.92
C THR A 3 6.07 6.17 3.93
N ALA A 4 6.23 5.43 2.82
CA ALA A 4 7.23 5.77 1.80
C ALA A 4 6.88 7.04 1.05
N VAL A 5 5.60 7.20 0.67
CA VAL A 5 5.10 8.43 0.06
C VAL A 5 5.29 9.61 1.02
N PHE A 6 4.92 9.43 2.28
CA PHE A 6 5.05 10.46 3.30
C PHE A 6 6.50 10.88 3.55
N ALA A 7 7.40 9.92 3.78
CA ALA A 7 8.82 10.18 4.02
C ALA A 7 9.47 10.93 2.84
N ILE A 8 9.17 10.53 1.61
CA ILE A 8 9.68 11.19 0.40
C ILE A 8 9.12 12.61 0.25
N ALA A 9 7.81 12.80 0.48
CA ALA A 9 7.17 14.11 0.40
C ALA A 9 7.71 15.09 1.46
N MET A 10 7.94 14.59 2.68
CA MET A 10 8.45 15.36 3.80
C MET A 10 9.94 15.66 3.70
N ARG A 11 10.73 14.81 3.03
CA ARG A 11 12.18 15.00 2.84
C ARG A 11 12.52 16.41 2.36
N ARG A 12 11.83 16.88 1.31
CA ARG A 12 12.07 18.22 0.73
C ARG A 12 11.56 19.34 1.62
N ARG A 13 10.38 19.16 2.24
CA ARG A 13 9.74 20.21 3.06
C ARG A 13 10.48 20.48 4.37
N MET A 14 11.08 19.45 4.97
CA MET A 14 11.78 19.54 6.25
C MET A 14 13.31 19.57 6.12
N GLY A 15 13.86 19.64 4.90
CA GLY A 15 15.32 19.69 4.70
C GLY A 15 16.07 18.43 5.16
N LEU A 16 15.44 17.25 5.13
CA LEU A 16 15.97 16.01 5.70
C LEU A 16 17.01 15.30 4.82
N GLY A 17 17.72 16.05 3.97
CA GLY A 17 18.66 15.48 3.01
C GLY A 17 19.78 14.66 3.65
N ALA A 18 20.28 15.11 4.81
CA ALA A 18 21.35 14.46 5.57
C ALA A 18 20.88 13.25 6.39
N LEU A 19 19.59 13.18 6.76
CA LEU A 19 19.03 12.08 7.55
C LEU A 19 18.38 11.00 6.68
N TYR A 20 17.84 11.40 5.53
CA TYR A 20 17.20 10.51 4.57
C TYR A 20 18.02 10.53 3.26
N SER A 21 19.07 9.71 3.25
CA SER A 21 19.96 9.52 2.12
C SER A 21 19.42 8.46 1.15
N ALA A 22 20.18 8.19 0.09
CA ALA A 22 19.85 7.13 -0.86
C ALA A 22 19.85 5.74 -0.21
N ARG A 23 20.55 5.56 0.92
CA ARG A 23 20.61 4.29 1.67
C ARG A 23 19.26 4.00 2.33
N GLN A 24 18.74 4.91 3.15
CA GLN A 24 17.44 4.74 3.82
C GLN A 24 16.30 4.64 2.80
N GLN A 25 16.35 5.42 1.71
CA GLN A 25 15.37 5.30 0.65
C GLN A 25 15.39 3.91 -0.01
N HIS A 26 16.58 3.35 -0.25
CA HIS A 26 16.71 2.01 -0.80
C HIS A 26 16.18 0.94 0.16
N ASP A 27 16.46 1.07 1.46
CA ASP A 27 15.95 0.17 2.49
C ASP A 27 14.42 0.22 2.59
N LEU A 28 13.84 1.43 2.51
CA LEU A 28 12.40 1.60 2.45
C LEU A 28 11.78 0.97 1.19
N GLY A 29 12.50 1.02 0.06
CA GLY A 29 12.14 0.31 -1.16
C GLY A 29 12.19 -1.22 -1.02
N LYS A 30 13.18 -1.76 -0.31
CA LYS A 30 13.25 -3.20 0.01
C LYS A 30 12.09 -3.63 0.91
N LEU A 31 11.75 -2.84 1.93
CA LEU A 31 10.60 -3.10 2.79
C LEU A 31 9.29 -3.11 1.98
N CYS A 32 9.08 -2.12 1.12
CA CYS A 32 7.89 -2.05 0.27
C CYS A 32 7.79 -3.26 -0.67
N PHE A 33 8.89 -3.66 -1.30
CA PHE A 33 8.95 -4.87 -2.12
C PHE A 33 8.67 -6.14 -1.30
N GLY A 34 9.23 -6.24 -0.10
CA GLY A 34 8.96 -7.34 0.83
C GLY A 34 7.48 -7.45 1.17
N PHE A 35 6.82 -6.32 1.46
CA PHE A 35 5.37 -6.30 1.70
C PHE A 35 4.54 -6.65 0.46
N THR A 36 4.97 -6.28 -0.75
CA THR A 36 4.34 -6.74 -2.00
C THR A 36 4.35 -8.26 -2.11
N VAL A 37 5.49 -8.90 -1.85
CA VAL A 37 5.62 -10.37 -1.89
C VAL A 37 4.82 -11.02 -0.75
N PHE A 38 4.91 -10.44 0.46
CA PHE A 38 4.17 -10.93 1.62
C PHE A 38 2.66 -10.88 1.42
N TRP A 39 2.14 -9.83 0.79
CA TRP A 39 0.73 -9.73 0.43
C TRP A 39 0.30 -10.87 -0.50
N ALA A 40 1.07 -11.15 -1.55
CA ALA A 40 0.77 -12.24 -2.47
C ALA A 40 0.83 -13.61 -1.78
N TYR A 41 1.76 -13.78 -0.84
CA TYR A 41 1.81 -14.97 0.02
C TYR A 41 0.52 -15.12 0.82
N LEU A 42 0.06 -14.08 1.54
CA LEU A 42 -1.17 -14.15 2.33
C LEU A 42 -2.40 -14.48 1.48
N MET A 43 -2.55 -13.81 0.34
CA MET A 43 -3.64 -14.07 -0.60
C MET A 43 -3.62 -15.51 -1.12
N TRP A 44 -2.44 -16.00 -1.50
CA TRP A 44 -2.29 -17.38 -1.97
C TRP A 44 -2.55 -18.40 -0.87
N SER A 45 -2.04 -18.17 0.34
CA SER A 45 -2.26 -19.03 1.50
C SER A 45 -3.73 -19.14 1.88
N GLN A 46 -4.50 -18.06 1.74
CA GLN A 46 -5.96 -18.10 1.92
C GLN A 46 -6.64 -18.87 0.78
N PHE A 47 -6.35 -18.51 -0.47
CA PHE A 47 -6.98 -19.09 -1.64
C PHE A 47 -6.76 -20.61 -1.73
N LEU A 48 -5.53 -21.07 -1.52
CA LEU A 48 -5.15 -22.47 -1.68
C LEU A 48 -5.93 -23.40 -0.76
N VAL A 49 -6.12 -23.01 0.51
CA VAL A 49 -6.85 -23.84 1.48
C VAL A 49 -8.33 -23.92 1.15
N ILE A 50 -8.96 -22.79 0.77
CA ILE A 50 -10.37 -22.77 0.37
C ILE A 50 -10.57 -23.62 -0.88
N TRP A 51 -9.70 -23.46 -1.87
CA TRP A 51 -9.77 -24.21 -3.13
C TRP A 51 -9.54 -25.71 -2.91
N TYR A 52 -8.53 -26.08 -2.11
CA TYR A 52 -8.23 -27.48 -1.84
C TYR A 52 -9.28 -28.17 -0.96
N GLY A 53 -9.82 -27.46 0.03
CA GLY A 53 -10.88 -27.99 0.89
C GLY A 53 -12.23 -28.14 0.17
N ASN A 54 -12.51 -27.28 -0.83
CA ASN A 54 -13.69 -27.29 -1.69
C ASN A 54 -15.03 -27.51 -0.93
N MET A 55 -15.16 -26.92 0.26
CA MET A 55 -16.38 -26.99 1.06
C MET A 55 -17.41 -26.00 0.50
N PRO A 56 -18.65 -26.43 0.23
CA PRO A 56 -19.68 -25.58 -0.36
C PRO A 56 -19.86 -24.25 0.36
N GLU A 57 -19.83 -24.26 1.69
CA GLU A 57 -20.06 -23.09 2.55
C GLU A 57 -19.00 -22.00 2.39
N GLU A 58 -17.73 -22.38 2.17
CA GLU A 58 -16.59 -21.46 2.13
C GLU A 58 -16.23 -21.00 0.71
N THR A 59 -16.55 -21.81 -0.31
CA THR A 59 -16.19 -21.53 -1.70
C THR A 59 -16.93 -20.33 -2.29
N PHE A 60 -18.11 -19.98 -1.77
CA PHE A 60 -18.87 -18.81 -2.22
C PHE A 60 -18.07 -17.52 -2.11
N PHE A 61 -17.26 -17.35 -1.05
CA PHE A 61 -16.45 -16.14 -0.87
C PHE A 61 -15.51 -15.89 -2.06
N VAL A 62 -14.81 -16.93 -2.49
CA VAL A 62 -13.84 -16.89 -3.59
C VAL A 62 -14.55 -16.80 -4.93
N PHE A 63 -15.67 -17.51 -5.10
CA PHE A 63 -16.46 -17.51 -6.32
C PHE A 63 -16.98 -16.11 -6.68
N TYR A 64 -17.59 -15.39 -5.72
CA TYR A 64 -18.10 -14.04 -5.97
C TYR A 64 -17.03 -13.02 -6.35
N ARG A 65 -15.74 -13.28 -6.06
CA ARG A 65 -14.64 -12.32 -6.20
C ARG A 65 -13.75 -12.57 -7.40
N LEU A 66 -13.57 -13.82 -7.82
CA LEU A 66 -12.77 -14.15 -9.00
C LEU A 66 -13.60 -14.67 -10.19
N TRP A 67 -14.92 -14.67 -10.10
CA TRP A 67 -15.85 -15.02 -11.19
C TRP A 67 -16.90 -13.93 -11.43
N GLY A 68 -17.57 -14.01 -12.58
CA GLY A 68 -18.63 -13.09 -12.97
C GLY A 68 -18.19 -11.61 -13.06
N PRO A 69 -19.04 -10.66 -12.63
CA PRO A 69 -18.82 -9.23 -12.84
C PRO A 69 -17.65 -8.65 -12.01
N TRP A 70 -17.18 -9.36 -10.99
CA TRP A 70 -16.09 -8.92 -10.10
C TRP A 70 -14.69 -9.28 -10.61
N ARG A 71 -14.59 -10.15 -11.63
CA ARG A 71 -13.32 -10.54 -12.26
C ARG A 71 -12.40 -9.37 -12.64
N PRO A 72 -12.91 -8.28 -13.25
CA PRO A 72 -12.05 -7.15 -13.61
C PRO A 72 -11.44 -6.49 -12.38
N VAL A 73 -12.20 -6.36 -11.28
CA VAL A 73 -11.72 -5.79 -10.02
C VAL A 73 -10.68 -6.71 -9.37
N GLY A 74 -10.94 -8.01 -9.28
CA GLY A 74 -9.97 -8.99 -8.76
C GLY A 74 -8.66 -9.00 -9.54
N THR A 75 -8.74 -8.93 -10.88
CA THR A 75 -7.57 -8.84 -11.75
C THR A 75 -6.82 -7.53 -11.53
N ALA A 76 -7.53 -6.40 -11.42
CA ALA A 76 -6.92 -5.11 -11.15
C ALA A 76 -6.19 -5.10 -9.80
N VAL A 77 -6.79 -5.65 -8.74
CA VAL A 77 -6.17 -5.77 -7.41
C VAL A 77 -4.87 -6.57 -7.51
N PHE A 78 -4.90 -7.74 -8.15
CA PHE A 78 -3.71 -8.57 -8.33
C PHE A 78 -2.60 -7.83 -9.11
N LEU A 79 -2.96 -7.08 -10.16
CA LEU A 79 -1.99 -6.29 -10.92
C LEU A 79 -1.39 -5.14 -10.12
N LEU A 80 -2.23 -4.36 -9.42
CA LEU A 80 -1.84 -3.13 -8.74
C LEU A 80 -1.09 -3.39 -7.41
N VAL A 81 -1.48 -4.44 -6.68
CA VAL A 81 -0.87 -4.77 -5.38
C VAL A 81 0.34 -5.69 -5.55
N PHE A 82 0.33 -6.59 -6.53
CA PHE A 82 1.41 -7.56 -6.73
C PHE A 82 2.20 -7.33 -8.01
N VAL A 83 1.65 -7.59 -9.20
CA VAL A 83 2.45 -7.72 -10.43
C VAL A 83 3.25 -6.45 -10.77
N ILE A 84 2.59 -5.30 -10.79
CA ILE A 84 3.22 -4.01 -11.13
C ILE A 84 4.30 -3.63 -10.11
N PRO A 85 4.03 -3.58 -8.79
CA PRO A 85 5.07 -3.26 -7.82
C PRO A 85 6.14 -4.35 -7.71
N PHE A 86 5.83 -5.62 -7.95
CA PHE A 86 6.81 -6.71 -7.94
C PHE A 86 7.84 -6.52 -9.06
N ILE A 87 7.39 -6.36 -10.29
CA ILE A 87 8.28 -6.15 -11.45
C ILE A 87 8.99 -4.80 -11.33
N GLY A 88 8.24 -3.75 -10.99
CA GLY A 88 8.74 -2.38 -10.88
C GLY A 88 9.77 -2.19 -9.78
N LEU A 89 9.56 -2.82 -8.62
CA LEU A 89 10.48 -2.77 -7.49
C LEU A 89 11.45 -3.96 -7.46
N LEU A 90 11.59 -4.76 -8.52
CA LEU A 90 12.61 -5.83 -8.54
C LEU A 90 14.02 -5.22 -8.55
N GLY A 91 14.24 -4.22 -9.41
CA GLY A 91 15.53 -3.55 -9.59
C GLY A 91 15.93 -2.64 -8.42
N VAL A 92 17.20 -2.23 -8.40
CA VAL A 92 17.73 -1.25 -7.42
C VAL A 92 17.39 0.19 -7.80
N LYS A 93 17.45 0.51 -9.11
CA LYS A 93 17.22 1.89 -9.61
C LYS A 93 15.84 2.44 -9.22
N PRO A 94 14.72 1.70 -9.39
CA PRO A 94 13.39 2.22 -9.06
C PRO A 94 13.19 2.47 -7.56
N LYS A 95 13.88 1.69 -6.71
CA LYS A 95 13.88 1.87 -5.24
C LYS A 95 14.63 3.12 -4.81
N ARG A 96 15.71 3.51 -5.52
CA ARG A 96 16.56 4.67 -5.18
C ARG A 96 16.09 5.98 -5.80
N TYR A 97 15.33 5.94 -6.88
CA TYR A 97 14.79 7.15 -7.52
C TYR A 97 13.41 7.49 -6.93
N ALA A 98 13.29 8.68 -6.34
CA ALA A 98 12.13 9.03 -5.53
C ALA A 98 10.80 9.09 -6.32
N PRO A 99 10.75 9.67 -7.54
CA PRO A 99 9.52 9.70 -8.33
C PRO A 99 9.00 8.32 -8.72
N THR A 100 9.90 7.39 -9.13
CA THR A 100 9.48 6.01 -9.45
C THR A 100 8.99 5.28 -8.20
N MET A 101 9.67 5.45 -7.06
CA MET A 101 9.27 4.84 -5.80
C MET A 101 7.87 5.33 -5.36
N VAL A 102 7.61 6.64 -5.46
CA VAL A 102 6.29 7.22 -5.16
C VAL A 102 5.23 6.69 -6.12
N GLY A 103 5.53 6.60 -7.42
CA GLY A 103 4.62 6.05 -8.41
C GLY A 103 4.16 4.63 -8.07
N PHE A 104 5.09 3.72 -7.81
CA PHE A 104 4.76 2.34 -7.41
C PHE A 104 4.02 2.29 -6.07
N ALA A 105 4.42 3.12 -5.10
CA ALA A 105 3.72 3.16 -3.82
C ALA A 105 2.27 3.65 -3.94
N LEU A 106 1.99 4.65 -4.79
CA LEU A 106 0.63 5.14 -5.06
C LEU A 106 -0.21 4.09 -5.80
N ILE A 107 0.37 3.43 -6.81
CA ILE A 107 -0.28 2.33 -7.53
C ILE A 107 -0.70 1.24 -6.54
N SER A 108 0.20 0.82 -5.64
CA SER A 108 -0.14 -0.18 -4.62
C SER A 108 -1.17 0.33 -3.61
N LEU A 109 -1.15 1.61 -3.23
CA LEU A 109 -2.19 2.16 -2.33
C LEU A 109 -3.58 2.13 -2.96
N VAL A 110 -3.69 2.46 -4.24
CA VAL A 110 -4.95 2.32 -5.00
C VAL A 110 -5.36 0.85 -5.07
N GLY A 111 -4.40 -0.05 -5.31
CA GLY A 111 -4.64 -1.49 -5.29
C GLY A 111 -5.18 -2.00 -3.94
N ILE A 112 -4.58 -1.58 -2.82
CA ILE A 112 -5.04 -1.94 -1.47
C ILE A 112 -6.43 -1.36 -1.19
N TRP A 113 -6.73 -0.15 -1.68
CA TRP A 113 -8.09 0.42 -1.56
C TRP A 113 -9.11 -0.43 -2.33
N LEU A 114 -8.80 -0.79 -3.59
CA LEU A 114 -9.64 -1.66 -4.41
C LEU A 114 -9.80 -3.06 -3.80
N GLU A 115 -8.76 -3.59 -3.14
CA GLU A 115 -8.81 -4.86 -2.44
C GLU A 115 -9.84 -4.82 -1.32
N ARG A 116 -9.84 -3.78 -0.46
CA ARG A 116 -10.86 -3.64 0.59
C ARG A 116 -12.27 -3.52 0.01
N TYR A 117 -12.41 -2.81 -1.11
CA TYR A 117 -13.67 -2.76 -1.83
C TYR A 117 -14.13 -4.15 -2.30
N LEU A 118 -13.23 -4.94 -2.91
CA LEU A 118 -13.49 -6.30 -3.38
C LEU A 118 -13.79 -7.29 -2.23
N GLU A 119 -13.17 -7.12 -1.08
CA GLU A 119 -13.41 -7.99 0.08
C GLU A 119 -14.76 -7.71 0.74
N VAL A 120 -15.20 -6.45 0.78
CA VAL A 120 -16.39 -6.05 1.55
C VAL A 120 -17.66 -6.03 0.69
N VAL A 121 -17.63 -5.37 -0.47
CA VAL A 121 -18.86 -5.03 -1.20
C VAL A 121 -19.62 -6.23 -1.78
N PRO A 122 -18.98 -7.26 -2.36
CA PRO A 122 -19.69 -8.45 -2.84
C PRO A 122 -20.51 -9.14 -1.76
N SER A 123 -20.07 -9.07 -0.50
CA SER A 123 -20.80 -9.65 0.63
C SER A 123 -22.05 -8.85 1.03
N ILE A 124 -22.08 -7.54 0.75
CA ILE A 124 -23.19 -6.65 1.14
C ILE A 124 -24.25 -6.61 0.04
N ASN A 125 -23.84 -6.61 -1.23
CA ASN A 125 -24.74 -6.47 -2.37
C ASN A 125 -25.19 -7.80 -2.99
N GLY A 126 -24.88 -8.92 -2.33
CA GLY A 126 -25.26 -10.27 -2.80
C GLY A 126 -24.59 -10.68 -4.12
N GLY A 127 -23.40 -10.15 -4.42
CA GLY A 127 -22.70 -10.43 -5.68
C GLY A 127 -23.19 -9.63 -6.88
N ALA A 128 -24.05 -8.62 -6.69
CA ALA A 128 -24.32 -7.62 -7.73
C ALA A 128 -22.99 -6.99 -8.20
N GLY A 129 -22.94 -6.54 -9.46
CA GLY A 129 -21.70 -6.02 -10.04
C GLY A 129 -21.10 -4.83 -9.26
N PRO A 130 -19.81 -4.52 -9.49
CA PRO A 130 -19.15 -3.40 -8.82
C PRO A 130 -19.85 -2.08 -9.19
N ALA A 131 -20.20 -1.31 -8.17
CA ALA A 131 -20.73 0.04 -8.28
C ALA A 131 -19.91 0.96 -7.37
N ILE A 132 -18.99 1.72 -7.97
CA ILE A 132 -18.25 2.76 -7.25
C ILE A 132 -19.01 4.06 -7.46
N GLY A 133 -19.61 4.58 -6.40
CA GLY A 133 -20.40 5.80 -6.42
C GLY A 133 -19.85 6.88 -5.50
N LEU A 134 -20.72 7.87 -5.25
CA LEU A 134 -20.46 8.95 -4.31
C LEU A 134 -20.20 8.46 -2.87
N PRO A 135 -20.88 7.41 -2.35
CA PRO A 135 -20.62 6.94 -0.99
C PRO A 135 -19.17 6.46 -0.80
N GLU A 136 -18.65 5.65 -1.71
CA GLU A 136 -17.30 5.10 -1.64
C GLU A 136 -16.25 6.22 -1.69
N LEU A 137 -16.43 7.18 -2.60
CA LEU A 137 -15.54 8.32 -2.74
C LEU A 137 -15.62 9.28 -1.54
N GLY A 138 -16.83 9.55 -1.04
CA GLY A 138 -17.06 10.43 0.09
C GLY A 138 -16.45 9.88 1.39
N VAL A 139 -16.66 8.60 1.67
CA VAL A 139 -16.05 7.92 2.83
C VAL A 139 -14.52 7.90 2.71
N THR A 140 -14.00 7.60 1.52
CA THR A 140 -12.55 7.59 1.27
C THR A 140 -11.94 8.99 1.48
N ALA A 141 -12.59 10.03 0.95
CA ALA A 141 -12.14 11.41 1.12
C ALA A 141 -12.23 11.87 2.58
N LEU A 142 -13.29 11.49 3.30
CA LEU A 142 -13.47 11.83 4.71
C LEU A 142 -12.36 11.20 5.57
N PHE A 143 -12.18 9.89 5.52
CA PHE A 143 -11.18 9.21 6.35
C PHE A 143 -9.74 9.50 5.90
N GLY A 144 -9.50 9.59 4.58
CA GLY A 144 -8.21 10.03 4.04
C GLY A 144 -7.87 11.45 4.48
N GLY A 145 -8.85 12.36 4.45
CA GLY A 145 -8.71 13.74 4.93
C GLY A 145 -8.45 13.81 6.43
N LEU A 146 -9.21 13.07 7.25
CA LEU A 146 -8.99 12.97 8.70
C LEU A 146 -7.61 12.41 9.04
N TYR A 147 -7.14 11.39 8.31
CA TYR A 147 -5.81 10.85 8.47
C TYR A 147 -4.73 11.90 8.17
N LEU A 148 -4.82 12.59 7.03
CA LEU A 148 -3.87 13.65 6.69
C LEU A 148 -3.93 14.83 7.68
N LEU A 149 -5.13 15.19 8.14
CA LEU A 149 -5.33 16.21 9.16
C LEU A 149 -4.67 15.81 10.48
N SER A 150 -4.81 14.55 10.91
CA SER A 150 -4.17 14.06 12.14
C SER A 150 -2.65 14.14 12.07
N ILE A 151 -2.06 13.79 10.93
CA ILE A 151 -0.61 13.90 10.70
C ILE A 151 -0.18 15.37 10.71
N ALA A 152 -0.89 16.25 10.01
CA ALA A 152 -0.57 17.67 9.98
C ALA A 152 -0.70 18.32 11.38
N TRP A 153 -1.75 17.94 12.11
CA TRP A 153 -2.03 18.41 13.47
C TRP A 153 -0.94 17.97 14.46
N PHE A 154 -0.43 16.73 14.31
CA PHE A 154 0.71 16.22 15.07
C PHE A 154 2.00 16.95 14.71
N ALA A 155 2.30 17.06 13.41
CA ALA A 155 3.51 17.73 12.90
C ALA A 155 3.61 19.20 13.32
N ALA A 156 2.47 19.89 13.44
CA ALA A 156 2.43 21.29 13.88
C ALA A 156 2.66 21.47 15.40
N ARG A 157 2.42 20.44 16.22
CA ARG A 157 2.49 20.54 17.70
C ARG A 157 3.69 19.85 18.31
N ARG A 158 4.25 18.84 17.64
CA ARG A 158 5.32 18.00 18.19
C ARG A 158 6.45 17.86 17.16
N PRO A 159 7.72 17.85 17.62
CA PRO A 159 8.83 17.58 16.73
C PRO A 159 8.69 16.17 16.14
N MET A 160 8.64 16.08 14.82
CA MET A 160 8.47 14.79 14.12
C MET A 160 9.71 13.90 14.17
N LEU A 161 10.87 14.50 14.44
CA LEU A 161 12.15 13.80 14.57
C LEU A 161 12.68 14.00 15.97
N SER A 162 13.10 12.89 16.59
CA SER A 162 13.83 12.94 17.85
C SER A 162 15.26 13.44 17.57
N PRO A 163 15.75 14.47 18.28
CA PRO A 163 17.13 14.96 18.12
C PRO A 163 18.18 13.87 18.35
N ARG A 164 17.92 12.95 19.30
CA ARG A 164 18.82 11.83 19.61
C ARG A 164 18.95 10.86 18.44
N LEU A 165 17.83 10.44 17.85
CA LEU A 165 17.83 9.53 16.70
C LEU A 165 18.44 10.18 15.46
N ALA A 166 18.27 11.49 15.30
CA ALA A 166 18.89 12.24 14.23
C ALA A 166 20.43 12.24 14.38
N ALA A 167 20.96 12.48 15.59
CA ALA A 167 22.39 12.42 15.85
C ALA A 167 22.99 11.03 15.55
N ASP A 168 22.39 9.97 16.09
CA ASP A 168 22.83 8.58 15.86
C ASP A 168 22.84 8.22 14.35
N THR A 169 21.87 8.75 13.59
CA THR A 169 21.78 8.50 12.15
C THR A 169 22.89 9.22 11.39
N LEU A 170 23.22 10.45 11.77
CA LEU A 170 24.30 11.22 11.16
C LEU A 170 25.67 10.58 11.41
N GLU A 171 25.91 10.07 12.61
CA GLU A 171 27.14 9.32 12.93
C GLU A 171 27.28 8.07 12.04
N ARG A 172 26.19 7.31 11.87
CA ARG A 172 26.18 6.12 10.99
C ARG A 172 26.31 6.40 9.50
N GLU A 173 26.02 7.62 9.06
CA GLU A 173 26.23 8.05 7.67
C GLU A 173 27.69 8.45 7.41
N GLN A 174 28.43 8.83 8.45
CA GLN A 174 29.86 9.19 8.35
C GLN A 174 30.78 7.96 8.30
N HIS A 175 30.31 6.81 8.78
CA HIS A 175 31.01 5.51 8.77
C HIS A 175 30.50 4.59 7.65
#